data_AF-A0A3S4I1C8-F1
#
_entry.id   AF-A0A3S4I1C8-F1
#
_cell.length_a   1.000
_cell.length_b   1.000
_cell.length_c   1.000
_cell.angle_alpha   90.00
_cell.angle_beta   90.00
_cell.angle_gamma   90.00
#
_symmetry.space_group_name_H-M   'P 1'
#
loop_
_entity.id
_entity.type
_entity.pdbx_description
1 polymer ?
#
loop_
_entity_poly.entity_id
_entity_poly.type
_entity_poly.pdbx_seq_one_letter_code
_entity_poly.pdbx_strand_id
1 'polypeptide(L)' 'MATPTLNGRGEAGATINVYLDGNPASIGTTTVNSDGTWSFTPQTPLANGSHTFTLSATDPAG' A
#
# COMPACT_ATOMS: atom_id res chain seq x y z
N MET A 1 7.19 -4.91 -17.54
CA MET A 1 7.28 -4.62 -16.10
C MET A 1 6.40 -3.42 -15.84
N ALA A 2 5.53 -3.48 -14.84
CA ALA A 2 4.60 -2.40 -14.53
C ALA A 2 4.74 -1.99 -13.05
N THR A 3 4.58 -0.71 -12.78
CA THR A 3 4.53 -0.14 -11.42
C THR A 3 3.17 0.53 -11.27
N PRO A 4 2.11 -0.22 -10.91
CA PRO A 4 0.82 0.39 -10.68
C PRO A 4 0.92 1.34 -9.49
N THR A 5 0.43 2.55 -9.66
CA THR A 5 0.22 3.46 -8.53
C THR A 5 -1.07 3.05 -7.84
N LEU A 6 -0.96 2.69 -6.57
CA LEU A 6 -2.09 2.44 -5.70
C LEU A 6 -2.46 3.74 -5.00
N ASN A 7 -3.75 4.06 -4.99
CA ASN A 7 -4.28 5.21 -4.28
C ASN A 7 -5.53 4.79 -3.53
N GLY A 8 -5.76 5.42 -2.38
CA GLY A 8 -6.91 5.13 -1.56
C GLY A 8 -7.22 6.22 -0.56
N ARG A 9 -8.20 5.93 0.29
CA ARG A 9 -8.54 6.74 1.46
C ARG A 9 -8.40 5.92 2.72
N GLY A 10 -8.11 6.58 3.82
CA GLY A 10 -8.03 5.99 5.14
C GLY A 10 -8.16 7.07 6.22
N GLU A 11 -7.96 6.65 7.46
CA GLU A 11 -7.91 7.56 8.59
C GLU A 11 -6.58 8.32 8.59
N ALA A 12 -6.62 9.64 8.80
CA ALA A 12 -5.42 10.48 8.79
C ALA A 12 -4.43 10.03 9.87
N GLY A 13 -3.19 9.73 9.48
CA GLY A 13 -2.19 9.17 10.38
C GLY A 13 -2.20 7.63 10.48
N ALA A 14 -3.14 6.93 9.83
CA ALA A 14 -3.07 5.48 9.70
C ALA A 14 -1.87 5.04 8.88
N THR A 15 -1.31 3.89 9.24
CA THR A 15 -0.22 3.26 8.48
C THR A 15 -0.80 2.21 7.55
N ILE A 16 -0.57 2.36 6.26
CA ILE A 16 -0.96 1.42 5.22
C ILE A 16 0.23 0.52 4.91
N ASN A 17 0.11 -0.77 5.23
CA ASN A 17 1.02 -1.81 4.82
C ASN A 17 0.57 -2.40 3.48
N VAL A 18 1.48 -2.43 2.50
CA VAL A 18 1.21 -2.96 1.17
C VAL A 18 1.91 -4.30 1.02
N TYR A 19 1.13 -5.33 0.76
CA TYR A 19 1.58 -6.70 0.49
C TYR A 19 1.25 -7.07 -0.95
N LEU A 20 2.06 -7.96 -1.50
CA LEU A 20 1.97 -8.38 -2.89
C LEU A 20 1.96 -9.90 -2.96
N ASP A 21 1.10 -10.47 -3.80
CA ASP A 21 1.02 -11.90 -4.08
C ASP A 21 0.83 -12.76 -2.81
N GLY A 22 0.15 -12.18 -1.80
CA GLY A 22 -0.05 -12.82 -0.51
C GLY A 22 1.24 -13.00 0.31
N ASN A 23 2.33 -12.32 -0.06
CA ASN A 23 3.58 -12.38 0.68
C ASN A 23 3.41 -11.74 2.07
N PRO A 24 3.81 -12.42 3.16
CA PRO A 24 3.78 -11.84 4.50
C PRO A 24 4.75 -10.65 4.68
N ALA A 25 5.75 -10.51 3.80
CA ALA A 25 6.60 -9.34 3.76
C ALA A 25 5.93 -8.20 2.99
N SER A 26 5.73 -7.06 3.65
CA SER A 26 5.26 -5.85 2.99
C SER A 26 6.30 -5.37 1.97
N ILE A 27 5.87 -5.14 0.74
CA ILE A 27 6.71 -4.54 -0.31
C ILE A 27 6.93 -3.05 -0.10
N GLY A 28 6.14 -2.46 0.81
CA GLY A 28 6.35 -1.13 1.32
C GLY A 28 5.21 -0.71 2.25
N THR A 29 5.38 0.47 2.82
CA THR A 29 4.41 1.10 3.70
C THR A 29 4.21 2.54 3.26
N THR A 30 3.01 3.06 3.50
CA THR A 30 2.72 4.48 3.35
C THR A 30 1.85 4.94 4.50
N THR A 31 1.88 6.22 4.81
CA THR A 31 1.03 6.80 5.86
C THR A 31 -0.10 7.57 5.18
N VAL A 32 -1.29 7.50 5.75
CA VAL A 32 -2.41 8.31 5.27
C VAL A 32 -2.16 9.76 5.65
N ASN A 33 -2.23 10.63 4.66
CA ASN A 33 -2.07 12.06 4.82
C ASN A 33 -3.20 12.65 5.68
N SER A 34 -3.00 13.88 6.14
CA SER A 34 -3.98 14.62 6.95
C SER A 34 -5.29 14.94 6.22
N ASP A 35 -5.33 14.81 4.90
CA ASP A 35 -6.54 14.91 4.08
C ASP A 35 -7.30 13.56 3.96
N GLY A 36 -6.80 12.50 4.60
CA GLY A 36 -7.37 11.15 4.54
C GLY A 36 -7.05 10.41 3.25
N THR A 37 -6.14 10.91 2.41
CA THR A 37 -5.71 10.23 1.19
C THR A 37 -4.34 9.60 1.35
N TRP A 38 -4.10 8.54 0.59
CA TRP A 38 -2.77 7.94 0.51
C TRP A 38 -2.48 7.49 -0.91
N SER A 39 -1.20 7.50 -1.25
CA SER A 39 -0.68 6.97 -2.51
C SER A 39 0.56 6.13 -2.25
N PHE A 40 0.66 4.99 -2.92
CA PHE A 40 1.82 4.12 -2.87
C PHE A 40 2.18 3.69 -4.28
N THR A 41 3.44 3.90 -4.66
CA THR A 41 3.99 3.38 -5.92
C THR A 41 5.14 2.42 -5.56
N PRO A 42 5.06 1.13 -5.93
CA PRO A 42 6.16 0.20 -5.74
C PRO A 42 7.41 0.71 -6.46
N GLN A 43 8.53 0.84 -5.74
CA GLN A 43 9.82 1.18 -6.37
C GLN A 43 10.41 0.00 -7.14
N THR A 44 10.06 -1.23 -6.73
CA THR A 44 10.49 -2.44 -7.43
C THR A 44 9.54 -2.70 -8.60
N PRO A 45 10.04 -2.74 -9.86
CA PRO A 45 9.22 -3.05 -11.01
C PRO A 45 8.66 -4.46 -10.90
N LEU A 46 7.34 -4.59 -10.95
CA LEU A 46 6.68 -5.88 -10.90
C LEU A 46 6.81 -6.58 -12.26
N ALA A 47 6.97 -7.90 -12.22
CA ALA A 47 6.96 -8.72 -13.42
C ALA A 47 5.61 -8.58 -14.15
N ASN A 48 5.56 -8.97 -15.42
CA ASN A 48 4.27 -9.04 -16.10
C ASN A 48 3.55 -10.29 -15.61
N GLY A 49 2.38 -10.14 -14.99
CA GLY A 49 1.62 -11.24 -14.41
C GLY A 49 0.40 -10.74 -13.64
N SER A 50 -0.43 -11.69 -13.19
CA SER A 50 -1.50 -11.36 -12.23
C SER A 50 -0.86 -11.14 -10.87
N HIS A 51 -0.96 -9.91 -10.37
CA HIS A 51 -0.48 -9.55 -9.05
C HIS A 51 -1.64 -9.19 -8.14
N THR A 52 -1.69 -9.80 -6.96
CA THR A 52 -2.71 -9.48 -5.96
C THR A 52 -2.11 -8.53 -4.93
N PHE A 53 -2.68 -7.32 -4.85
CA PHE A 53 -2.29 -6.35 -3.83
C PHE A 53 -3.20 -6.48 -2.62
N THR A 54 -2.62 -6.70 -1.46
CA THR A 54 -3.32 -6.68 -0.18
C THR A 54 -2.87 -5.46 0.60
N LEU A 55 -3.83 -4.64 1.00
CA LEU A 55 -3.60 -3.40 1.73
C LEU A 55 -4.14 -3.60 3.14
N SER A 56 -3.30 -3.39 4.15
CA SER A 56 -3.72 -3.41 5.55
C SER A 56 -3.51 -2.03 6.15
N ALA A 57 -4.60 -1.36 6.52
CA ALA A 57 -4.54 -0.12 7.27
C ALA A 57 -4.50 -0.45 8.76
N THR A 58 -3.45 -0.01 9.45
CA THR A 58 -3.33 -0.04 10.90
C THR A 58 -3.55 1.38 11.41
N ASP A 59 -4.61 1.55 12.19
CA ASP A 59 -4.94 2.83 12.80
C ASP A 59 -4.00 3.14 13.99
N PRO A 60 -3.59 4.41 14.19
CA PRO A 60 -2.84 4.81 15.38
C PRO A 60 -3.64 4.70 16.68
N ALA A 61 -4.97 4.74 16.64
CA ALA A 61 -5.86 4.63 17.80
C ALA A 61 -6.20 3.16 18.11
N GLY A 62 -5.20 2.41 18.59
CA GLY A 62 -5.42 1.15 19.30
C GLY A 62 -5.90 1.37 20.73
#